data_AF-A0AB34T8D3-F1
#
_entry.id   AF-A0AB34T8D3-F1
#
_cell.length_a   1.000
_cell.length_b   1.000
_cell.length_c   1.000
_cell.angle_alpha   90.00
_cell.angle_beta   90.00
_cell.angle_gamma   90.00
#
_symmetry.space_group_name_H-M   'P 1'
#
loop_
_entity.id
_entity.type
_entity.pdbx_description
1 polymer ?
#
loop_
_entity_poly.entity_id
_entity_poly.type
_entity_poly.pdbx_seq_one_letter_code
_entity_poly.pdbx_strand_id
1 'polypeptide(L)' 'MWNAILDPIADWLRQIDDASARQILAAITVLQEEGPNLKRPLVGKIEGSSTIKNL' A
#
# COMPACT_ATOMS: atom_id res chain seq x y z
N MET A 1 2.83 12.13 9.06
CA MET A 1 2.28 10.78 8.85
C MET A 1 1.24 10.88 7.74
N TRP A 2 1.44 10.12 6.69
CA TRP A 2 0.55 10.01 5.53
C TRP A 2 -0.63 9.10 5.86
N ASN A 3 -1.78 9.39 5.26
CA ASN A 3 -2.96 8.56 5.39
C ASN A 3 -2.99 7.51 4.28
N ALA A 4 -3.08 6.23 4.64
CA ALA A 4 -3.22 5.12 3.70
C ALA A 4 -4.62 4.52 3.83
N ILE A 5 -5.39 4.54 2.74
CA ILE A 5 -6.76 4.01 2.71
C ILE A 5 -6.71 2.51 2.40
N LEU A 6 -7.12 1.67 3.37
CA LEU A 6 -7.04 0.21 3.25
C LEU A 6 -8.37 -0.45 2.90
N ASP A 7 -9.49 0.28 2.95
CA ASP A 7 -10.83 -0.26 2.65
C ASP A 7 -10.90 -1.03 1.32
N PRO A 8 -10.26 -0.58 0.21
CA PRO A 8 -10.30 -1.31 -1.06
C PRO A 8 -9.67 -2.70 -1.02
N ILE A 9 -8.79 -2.97 -0.05
CA ILE A 9 -8.04 -4.23 0.06
C ILE A 9 -8.37 -5.03 1.33
N ALA A 10 -9.27 -4.53 2.19
CA ALA A 10 -9.53 -5.11 3.51
C ALA A 10 -10.07 -6.55 3.46
N ASP A 11 -10.93 -6.87 2.47
CA ASP A 11 -11.43 -8.23 2.28
C ASP A 11 -10.34 -9.17 1.76
N TRP A 12 -9.47 -8.68 0.88
CA TRP A 12 -8.35 -9.45 0.34
C TRP A 12 -7.31 -9.75 1.42
N LEU A 13 -6.97 -8.78 2.27
CA LEU A 13 -6.04 -8.97 3.40
C LEU A 13 -6.53 -10.04 4.39
N ARG A 14 -7.83 -10.26 4.51
CA ARG A 14 -8.43 -11.30 5.36
C ARG A 14 -8.41 -12.71 4.75
N GLN A 15 -8.11 -12.82 3.45
CA GLN A 15 -8.13 -14.09 2.71
C GLN A 15 -6.74 -14.67 2.45
N ILE A 16 -5.70 -13.85 2.55
CA ILE A 16 -4.31 -14.28 2.38
C ILE A 16 -3.75 -14.89 3.67
N ASP A 17 -2.61 -15.56 3.58
CA ASP A 17 -1.95 -16.14 4.75
C ASP A 17 -1.39 -15.07 5.69
N ASP A 18 -1.30 -15.41 6.98
CA ASP A 18 -0.86 -14.49 8.03
C ASP A 18 0.55 -13.93 7.81
N ALA A 19 1.46 -14.68 7.18
CA ALA A 19 2.83 -14.21 6.94
C ALA A 19 2.83 -13.11 5.86
N SER A 20 2.11 -13.33 4.76
CA SER A 20 1.93 -12.33 3.71
C SER A 20 1.19 -11.08 4.21
N ALA A 21 0.11 -11.25 4.98
CA ALA A 21 -0.64 -10.14 5.56
C ALA A 21 0.23 -9.25 6.47
N ARG A 22 1.04 -9.87 7.34
CA ARG A 22 1.99 -9.16 8.21
C ARG A 22 3.01 -8.36 7.41
N GLN A 23 3.56 -8.93 6.34
CA GLN A 23 4.52 -8.23 5.50
C GLN A 23 3.91 -7.00 4.81
N ILE A 24 2.67 -7.12 4.31
CA ILE A 24 1.96 -6.00 3.68
C ILE A 24 1.67 -4.89 4.70
N LEU A 25 1.19 -5.24 5.89
CA LEU A 25 0.92 -4.26 6.95
C LEU A 25 2.20 -3.54 7.42
N ALA A 26 3.33 -4.25 7.49
CA ALA A 26 4.62 -3.63 7.77
C ALA A 26 5.02 -2.62 6.69
N ALA A 27 4.87 -2.97 5.41
CA ALA A 27 5.15 -2.05 4.30
C ALA A 27 4.23 -0.80 4.32
N ILE A 28 2.95 -0.98 4.66
CA ILE A 28 1.99 0.12 4.84
C ILE A 28 2.41 1.02 6.00
N THR A 29 2.88 0.46 7.11
CA THR A 29 3.33 1.24 8.27
C THR A 29 4.49 2.16 7.87
N VAL A 30 5.49 1.62 7.18
CA VAL A 30 6.62 2.41 6.64
C VAL A 30 6.12 3.48 5.65
N LEU A 31 5.15 3.15 4.80
CA LEU A 31 4.52 4.10 3.87
C LEU A 31 3.79 5.24 4.58
N GLN A 32 3.11 4.99 5.70
CA GLN A 32 2.45 6.02 6.50
C GLN A 32 3.46 6.96 7.18
N GLU A 33 4.64 6.46 7.54
CA GLU A 33 5.69 7.27 8.14
C GLU A 33 6.41 8.14 7.10
N GLU A 34 6.97 7.50 6.08
CA GLU A 34 7.89 8.11 5.11
C GLU A 34 7.19 8.69 3.87
N GLY A 35 5.97 8.23 3.59
CA GLY A 35 5.17 8.66 2.45
C GLY A 35 5.66 8.11 1.11
N PRO A 36 5.14 8.67 0.00
CA PRO A 36 5.40 8.15 -1.34
C PRO A 36 6.85 8.30 -1.82
N ASN A 37 7.73 8.94 -1.03
CA ASN A 37 9.12 9.19 -1.37
C ASN A 37 10.06 7.99 -1.12
N LEU A 38 9.54 6.88 -0.58
CA LEU A 38 10.29 5.65 -0.28
C LEU A 38 10.97 4.99 -1.50
N LYS A 39 10.56 5.33 -2.72
CA LYS A 39 11.09 4.81 -3.99
C LYS A 39 11.11 3.27 -4.05
N ARG A 40 11.58 2.73 -5.17
CA ARG A 40 11.66 1.28 -5.38
C ARG A 40 12.72 0.68 -4.43
N PRO A 41 12.48 -0.53 -3.87
CA PRO A 41 11.41 -1.48 -4.23
C PRO A 41 10.08 -1.30 -3.48
N LEU A 42 10.00 -0.38 -2.52
CA LEU A 42 8.85 -0.26 -1.61
C LEU A 42 7.68 0.52 -2.21
N VAL A 43 7.97 1.59 -2.95
CA VAL A 43 6.98 2.45 -3.58
C VAL A 43 7.40 2.78 -5.01
N GLY A 44 6.47 2.65 -5.95
CA GLY A 44 6.69 3.04 -7.33
C GLY A 44 5.44 3.67 -7.91
N LYS A 45 5.63 4.63 -8.83
CA LYS A 45 4.54 5.12 -9.66
C LYS A 45 4.14 4.02 -10.64
N ILE A 46 2.87 3.64 -10.64
CA ILE A 46 2.28 2.78 -11.66
C ILE A 46 1.83 3.71 -12.79
N GLU A 47 2.44 3.58 -13.96
CA GLU A 47 2.07 4.34 -15.15
C GLU A 47 1.03 3.57 -15.98
N GLY A 48 0.11 4.27 -16.65
CA GLY A 48 -0.93 3.65 -17.50
C GLY A 48 -2.27 3.38 -16.82
N SER A 49 -2.44 3.68 -15.52
CA SER A 49 -3.76 3.66 -14.88
C SER A 49 -4.53 4.95 -15.23
N SER A 50 -5.44 4.88 -16.20
CA SER A 50 -6.34 5.98 -16.57
C SER A 50 -7.57 6.10 -15.65
N THR A 51 -7.82 5.08 -14.82
CA THR A 51 -9.06 4.94 -14.05
C THR A 51 -8.98 5.53 -12.65
N ILE A 52 -7.79 5.68 -12.07
CA ILE A 52 -7.62 6.26 -10.73
C ILE A 52 -6.80 7.54 -10.85
N LYS A 53 -7.49 8.68 -10.89
CA LYS A 53 -6.83 9.98 -10.64
C LYS A 53 -6.37 9.97 -9.19
N ASN A 54 -5.09 10.29 -8.96
CA ASN A 54 -4.53 10.46 -7.62
C ASN A 54 -5.51 11.26 -6.76
N LEU A 55 -6.08 10.61 -5.73
CA LEU A 55 -6.89 11.24 -4.70
C LEU A 55 -5.99 12.09 -3.79
#